data_AF-A0A7C7DWD0-F1
#
_entry.id   AF-A0A7C7DWD0-F1
#
_cell.length_a   1.000
_cell.length_b   1.000
_cell.length_c   1.000
_cell.angle_alpha   90.00
_cell.angle_beta   90.00
_cell.angle_gamma   90.00
#
_symmetry.space_group_name_H-M   'P 1'
#
loop_
_entity.id
_entity.type
_entity.pdbx_description
1 polymer ?
#
loop_
_entity_poly.entity_id
_entity_poly.type
_entity_poly.pdbx_seq_one_letter_code
_entity_poly.pdbx_strand_id
1 'polypeptide(L)'
;GQRISTKVFRALADIAHTIIVTSASFKGQDPARVREEVKGIVGDIPVLVAFEPQQALRTARSLQRGDEVIILTGSTYMIEQALNPDPYLRHMSAHFGWRMEEPHVATGTVHLNLPKPAPPLR
;
A
#
# COMPACT_ATOMS: atom_id res chain seq x y z
N GLY A 1 -19.50 -5.08 4.41
CA GLY A 1 -19.60 -6.54 4.47
C GLY A 1 -18.63 -7.07 5.50
N GLN A 2 -19.02 -8.08 6.26
CA GLN A 2 -18.18 -8.73 7.27
C GLN A 2 -17.01 -9.44 6.54
N ARG A 3 -15.76 -9.06 6.84
CA ARG A 3 -14.59 -9.70 6.24
C ARG A 3 -14.35 -11.02 6.97
N ILE A 4 -14.71 -12.14 6.35
CA ILE A 4 -14.52 -13.48 6.91
C ILE A 4 -13.10 -13.95 6.57
N SER A 5 -12.16 -13.69 7.49
CA SER A 5 -10.74 -14.05 7.37
C SER A 5 -10.55 -15.54 7.07
N THR A 6 -11.36 -16.41 7.68
CA THR A 6 -11.27 -17.88 7.54
C THR A 6 -11.46 -18.39 6.11
N LYS A 7 -12.32 -17.76 5.31
CA LYS A 7 -12.54 -18.18 3.91
C LYS A 7 -11.42 -17.74 2.97
N VAL A 8 -10.89 -16.54 3.19
CA VAL A 8 -9.84 -15.96 2.33
C VAL A 8 -8.51 -16.65 2.56
N PHE A 9 -8.13 -16.89 3.83
CA PHE A 9 -6.83 -17.45 4.14
C PHE A 9 -6.74 -18.96 3.90
N ARG A 10 -7.85 -19.71 4.00
CA ARG A 10 -7.85 -21.15 3.69
C ARG A 10 -7.46 -21.42 2.24
N ALA A 11 -7.92 -20.62 1.28
CA ALA A 11 -7.55 -20.77 -0.12
C ALA A 11 -6.05 -20.49 -0.39
N LEU A 12 -5.40 -19.72 0.51
CA LEU A 12 -3.97 -19.43 0.41
C LEU A 12 -3.11 -20.48 1.14
N ALA A 13 -3.69 -21.20 2.10
CA ALA A 13 -2.98 -22.20 2.90
C ALA A 13 -2.37 -23.31 2.04
N ASP A 14 -3.01 -23.69 0.93
CA ASP A 14 -2.52 -24.80 0.10
C ASP A 14 -1.38 -24.40 -0.86
N ILE A 15 -1.14 -23.10 -1.05
CA ILE A 15 -0.20 -22.58 -2.06
C ILE A 15 0.90 -21.68 -1.50
N ALA A 16 0.74 -21.19 -0.28
CA ALA A 16 1.67 -20.23 0.31
C ALA A 16 2.84 -20.93 1.01
N HIS A 17 4.07 -20.59 0.60
CA HIS A 17 5.28 -21.01 1.32
C HIS A 17 5.57 -20.14 2.55
N THR A 18 5.11 -18.88 2.54
CA THR A 18 5.24 -17.92 3.64
C THR A 18 4.17 -16.86 3.48
N ILE A 19 3.58 -16.41 4.60
CA ILE A 19 2.61 -15.33 4.62
C ILE A 19 3.20 -14.16 5.41
N ILE A 20 3.16 -12.96 4.84
CA ILE A 20 3.54 -11.73 5.53
C ILE A 20 2.29 -10.88 5.72
N VAL A 21 1.93 -10.65 6.98
CA VAL A 21 0.79 -9.81 7.35
C VAL A 21 1.27 -8.37 7.55
N THR A 22 0.52 -7.42 7.01
CA THR A 22 0.83 -5.99 7.08
C THR A 22 -0.41 -5.14 7.31
N SER A 23 -0.21 -3.85 7.57
CA SER A 23 -1.30 -2.89 7.81
C SER A 23 -1.89 -2.35 6.51
N ALA A 24 -3.03 -1.65 6.63
CA ALA A 24 -3.59 -0.82 5.57
C ALA A 24 -4.02 0.51 6.19
N SER A 25 -3.78 1.62 5.51
CA SER A 25 -4.14 2.97 6.00
C SER A 25 -5.62 3.13 6.33
N PHE A 26 -6.51 2.62 5.46
CA PHE A 26 -7.95 2.78 5.62
C PHE A 26 -8.65 1.50 6.08
N LYS A 27 -9.31 1.55 7.24
CA LYS A 27 -10.02 0.42 7.85
C LYS A 27 -9.15 -0.85 7.91
N GLY A 28 -7.85 -0.66 8.15
CA GLY A 28 -6.91 -1.73 8.41
C GLY A 28 -7.23 -2.43 9.73
N GLN A 29 -6.94 -3.72 9.80
CA GLN A 29 -6.94 -4.45 11.05
C GLN A 29 -5.51 -4.44 11.61
N ASP A 30 -5.38 -4.57 12.92
CA ASP A 30 -4.08 -4.75 13.56
C ASP A 30 -3.36 -5.98 12.97
N PRO A 31 -2.16 -5.81 12.36
CA PRO A 31 -1.41 -6.91 11.79
C PRO A 31 -1.11 -8.05 12.78
N ALA A 32 -0.89 -7.74 14.06
CA ALA A 32 -0.62 -8.76 15.07
C ALA A 32 -1.85 -9.66 15.30
N ARG A 33 -3.04 -9.05 15.38
CA ARG A 33 -4.30 -9.80 15.50
C ARG A 33 -4.56 -10.66 14.27
N VAL A 34 -4.37 -10.12 13.07
CA VAL A 34 -4.58 -10.87 11.82
C VAL A 34 -3.60 -12.03 11.72
N ARG A 35 -2.34 -11.87 12.16
CA ARG A 35 -1.35 -12.95 12.20
C ARG A 35 -1.81 -14.12 13.07
N GLU A 36 -2.35 -13.88 14.26
CA GLU A 36 -2.84 -14.96 15.12
C GLU A 36 -4.05 -15.69 14.49
N GLU A 37 -4.96 -14.95 13.85
CA GLU A 37 -6.06 -15.56 13.08
C GLU A 37 -5.56 -16.41 11.91
N VAL A 38 -4.59 -15.91 11.14
CA VAL A 38 -4.00 -16.61 10.00
C VAL A 38 -3.26 -17.86 10.47
N LYS A 39 -2.45 -17.77 11.53
CA LYS A 39 -1.67 -18.89 12.07
C LYS A 39 -2.57 -20.06 12.48
N GLY A 40 -3.76 -19.78 13.03
CA GLY A 40 -4.75 -20.81 13.35
C GLY A 40 -5.36 -21.51 12.12
N ILE A 41 -5.23 -20.93 10.92
CA ILE A 41 -5.79 -21.47 9.68
C ILE A 41 -4.73 -22.20 8.85
N VAL A 42 -3.52 -21.66 8.77
CA VAL A 42 -2.47 -22.12 7.84
C VAL A 42 -1.49 -23.12 8.44
N GLY A 43 -1.62 -23.43 9.73
CA GLY A 43 -0.81 -24.45 10.40
C GLY A 43 0.67 -24.08 10.45
N ASP A 44 1.51 -24.91 9.83
CA ASP A 44 2.98 -24.82 9.91
C ASP A 44 3.59 -23.76 8.97
N ILE A 45 2.79 -23.13 8.11
CA ILE A 45 3.28 -22.08 7.20
C ILE A 45 3.78 -20.89 8.02
N PRO A 46 5.01 -20.40 7.77
CA PRO A 46 5.53 -19.22 8.45
C PRO A 46 4.63 -17.99 8.24
N VAL A 47 4.16 -17.40 9.34
CA VAL A 47 3.40 -16.15 9.33
C VAL A 47 4.21 -15.04 10.00
N LEU A 48 4.74 -14.15 9.17
CA LEU A 48 5.53 -12.98 9.56
C LEU A 48 4.64 -11.74 9.67
N VAL A 49 5.11 -10.73 10.41
CA VAL A 49 4.46 -9.42 10.51
C VAL A 49 5.44 -8.34 10.10
N ALA A 50 5.00 -7.45 9.22
CA ALA A 50 5.68 -6.21 8.90
C ALA A 50 4.63 -5.09 8.89
N PHE A 51 4.71 -4.14 9.81
CA PHE A 51 3.65 -3.13 9.99
C PHE A 51 3.51 -2.19 8.80
N GLU A 52 4.57 -1.98 8.02
CA GLU A 52 4.55 -1.16 6.81
C GLU A 52 4.44 -2.01 5.54
N PRO A 53 3.48 -1.72 4.63
CA PRO A 53 3.32 -2.50 3.39
C PRO A 53 4.58 -2.57 2.51
N GLN A 54 5.36 -1.48 2.46
CA GLN A 54 6.61 -1.45 1.70
C GLN A 54 7.68 -2.31 2.34
N GLN A 55 7.75 -2.33 3.67
CA GLN A 55 8.64 -3.23 4.40
C GLN A 55 8.25 -4.68 4.13
N ALA A 56 6.94 -5.00 4.18
CA ALA A 56 6.43 -6.33 3.88
C ALA A 56 6.83 -6.78 2.46
N LEU A 57 6.69 -5.93 1.46
CA LEU A 57 7.09 -6.23 0.08
C LEU A 57 8.61 -6.41 -0.06
N ARG A 58 9.42 -5.58 0.61
CA ARG A 58 10.88 -5.75 0.62
C ARG A 58 11.29 -7.09 1.26
N THR A 59 10.66 -7.45 2.37
CA THR A 59 10.88 -8.74 3.04
C THR A 59 10.47 -9.90 2.12
N ALA A 60 9.30 -9.84 1.48
CA ALA A 60 8.87 -10.86 0.52
C ALA A 60 9.90 -11.04 -0.61
N ARG A 61 10.38 -9.95 -1.21
CA ARG A 61 11.42 -9.98 -2.25
C ARG A 61 12.75 -10.57 -1.76
N SER A 62 13.13 -10.32 -0.51
CA SER A 62 14.36 -10.90 0.06
C SER A 62 14.25 -12.40 0.34
N LEU A 63 13.02 -12.91 0.54
CA LEU A 63 12.75 -14.33 0.80
C LEU A 63 12.50 -15.13 -0.50
N GLN A 64 12.08 -14.45 -1.57
CA GLN A 64 11.75 -15.04 -2.87
C GLN A 64 12.95 -15.79 -3.47
N ARG A 65 12.71 -17.01 -3.95
CA ARG A 65 13.72 -17.86 -4.61
C ARG A 65 13.27 -18.29 -6.00
N GLY A 66 14.19 -18.31 -6.95
CA GLY A 66 13.94 -18.81 -8.31
C GLY A 66 12.69 -18.20 -8.94
N ASP A 67 11.76 -19.07 -9.37
CA ASP A 67 10.52 -18.71 -10.06
C ASP A 67 9.30 -18.55 -9.12
N GLU A 68 9.52 -18.39 -7.81
CA GLU A 68 8.44 -18.13 -6.85
C GLU A 68 7.70 -16.82 -7.18
N VAL A 69 6.41 -16.75 -6.88
CA VAL A 69 5.57 -15.58 -7.15
C VAL A 69 5.20 -14.89 -5.84
N ILE A 70 5.28 -13.56 -5.82
CA ILE A 70 4.78 -12.73 -4.73
C ILE A 70 3.36 -12.30 -5.03
N ILE A 71 2.42 -12.66 -4.17
CA ILE A 71 1.01 -12.26 -4.26
C ILE A 71 0.72 -11.16 -3.24
N LEU A 72 0.29 -9.98 -3.73
CA LEU A 72 -0.19 -8.88 -2.89
C LEU A 72 -1.72 -8.88 -2.87
N THR A 73 -2.33 -9.03 -1.70
CA THR A 73 -3.81 -9.15 -1.58
C THR A 73 -4.34 -8.65 -0.23
N GLY A 74 -5.67 -8.54 -0.12
CA GLY A 74 -6.39 -8.23 1.12
C GLY A 74 -6.89 -6.79 1.24
N SER A 75 -6.26 -5.83 0.57
CA SER A 75 -6.73 -4.43 0.52
C SER A 75 -6.14 -3.68 -0.67
N THR A 76 -6.98 -2.97 -1.43
CA THR A 76 -6.52 -2.06 -2.49
C THR A 76 -5.65 -0.93 -1.94
N TYR A 77 -5.96 -0.44 -0.73
CA TYR A 77 -5.13 0.54 -0.04
C TYR A 77 -3.74 -0.01 0.29
N MET A 78 -3.66 -1.25 0.79
CA MET A 78 -2.36 -1.88 1.10
C MET A 78 -1.54 -2.11 -0.16
N ILE A 79 -2.17 -2.61 -1.24
CA ILE A 79 -1.50 -2.86 -2.52
C ILE A 79 -0.92 -1.56 -3.08
N GLU A 80 -1.69 -0.48 -3.03
CA GLU A 80 -1.21 0.84 -3.40
C GLU A 80 0.00 1.24 -2.55
N GLN A 81 -0.14 1.16 -1.22
CA GLN A 81 0.90 1.62 -0.29
C GLN A 81 2.21 0.84 -0.46
N ALA A 82 2.13 -0.44 -0.84
CA ALA A 82 3.28 -1.27 -1.10
C ALA A 82 4.00 -0.91 -2.41
N LEU A 83 3.24 -0.52 -3.45
CA LEU A 83 3.76 -0.38 -4.82
C LEU A 83 4.02 1.07 -5.25
N ASN A 84 3.27 2.05 -4.73
CA ASN A 84 3.41 3.42 -5.17
C ASN A 84 4.68 4.06 -4.58
N PRO A 85 5.65 4.49 -5.42
CA PRO A 85 6.86 5.14 -4.94
C PRO A 85 6.61 6.56 -4.41
N ASP A 86 5.55 7.24 -4.86
CA ASP A 86 5.26 8.64 -4.54
C ASP A 86 4.66 8.79 -3.12
N PRO A 87 5.37 9.45 -2.17
CA PRO A 87 4.87 9.63 -0.81
C PRO A 87 3.59 10.47 -0.70
N TYR A 88 3.41 11.44 -1.58
CA TYR A 88 2.26 12.34 -1.59
C TYR A 88 1.01 11.60 -2.08
N LEU A 89 1.12 10.84 -3.17
CA LEU A 89 -0.01 10.04 -3.66
C LEU A 89 -0.43 8.93 -2.68
N ARG A 90 0.54 8.35 -1.94
CA ARG A 90 0.22 7.43 -0.82
C ARG A 90 -0.57 8.12 0.29
N HIS A 91 -0.16 9.33 0.66
CA HIS A 91 -0.86 10.12 1.69
C HIS A 91 -2.29 10.45 1.24
N MET A 92 -2.48 10.95 0.02
CA MET A 92 -3.82 11.18 -0.51
C MET A 92 -4.65 9.90 -0.55
N SER A 93 -4.07 8.81 -1.04
CA SER A 93 -4.75 7.51 -1.15
C SER A 93 -5.11 6.88 0.19
N ALA A 94 -4.48 7.29 1.28
CA ALA A 94 -4.84 6.86 2.64
C ALA A 94 -6.15 7.48 3.16
N HIS A 95 -6.66 8.53 2.52
CA HIS A 95 -7.87 9.24 2.94
C HIS A 95 -9.05 8.84 2.06
N PHE A 96 -10.17 8.44 2.67
CA PHE A 96 -11.38 8.15 1.90
C PHE A 96 -11.94 9.44 1.31
N GLY A 97 -12.32 9.41 0.03
CA GLY A 97 -12.97 10.55 -0.62
C GLY A 97 -12.02 11.60 -1.21
N TRP A 98 -10.70 11.40 -1.22
CA TRP A 98 -9.78 12.36 -1.85
C TRP A 98 -10.05 12.59 -3.35
N ARG A 99 -10.57 11.57 -4.06
CA ARG A 99 -11.04 11.69 -5.46
C ARG A 99 -12.41 12.36 -5.59
N MET A 100 -13.11 12.50 -4.47
CA MET A 100 -14.44 13.08 -4.35
C MET A 100 -14.37 14.48 -3.71
N GLU A 101 -13.17 14.95 -3.31
CA GLU A 101 -12.97 16.32 -2.88
C GLU A 101 -13.25 17.22 -4.08
N GLU A 102 -14.30 18.04 -3.95
CA GLU A 102 -14.57 19.09 -4.91
C GLU A 102 -13.41 20.09 -4.86
N PRO A 103 -12.79 20.44 -6.00
CA PRO A 103 -11.73 21.41 -6.02
C PRO A 103 -12.21 22.73 -5.41
N HIS A 104 -11.66 23.12 -4.27
CA HIS A 104 -11.88 24.44 -3.71
C HIS A 104 -11.12 25.44 -4.59
N VAL A 105 -11.83 26.14 -5.47
CA VAL A 105 -11.23 27.16 -6.34
C VAL A 105 -10.72 28.31 -5.48
N ALA A 106 -9.40 28.47 -5.43
CA ALA A 106 -8.78 29.66 -4.88
C ALA A 106 -8.65 30.71 -5.99
N THR A 107 -9.41 31.79 -5.92
CA THR A 107 -9.27 32.97 -6.79
C THR A 107 -8.20 33.91 -6.23
N GLY A 108 -7.20 34.26 -7.02
CA GLY A 108 -6.15 35.20 -6.64
C GLY A 108 -5.30 35.64 -7.83
N THR A 109 -4.51 36.69 -7.64
CA THR A 109 -3.62 37.24 -8.67
C THR A 109 -2.20 36.75 -8.44
N VAL A 110 -1.60 36.09 -9.43
CA VAL A 110 -0.18 35.71 -9.40
C VAL A 110 0.65 36.82 -10.04
N HIS A 111 1.60 37.39 -9.28
CA HIS A 111 2.60 38.32 -9.82
C HIS A 111 3.90 37.58 -10.12
N LEU A 112 4.32 37.59 -11.39
CA LEU A 112 5.57 37.00 -11.86
C LEU A 112 6.46 38.12 -12.41
N ASN A 113 7.67 38.26 -11.86
CA ASN A 113 8.70 39.12 -12.43
C ASN A 113 9.48 38.33 -13.47
N LEU A 114 9.19 38.56 -14.74
CA LEU A 114 9.94 37.96 -15.84
C LEU A 114 11.10 38.88 -16.27
N PRO A 115 12.33 38.35 -16.43
CA PRO A 115 13.44 39.14 -16.94
C PRO A 115 13.17 39.53 -18.40
N LYS A 116 13.45 40.80 -18.74
CA LYS A 116 13.39 41.24 -20.14
C LYS A 116 14.59 40.67 -20.90
N PRO A 117 14.40 40.14 -22.13
CA PRO A 117 15.51 39.76 -22.97
C PRO A 117 16.38 40.99 -23.28
N ALA A 118 17.69 40.78 -23.39
CA ALA A 118 18.63 41.84 -23.72
C ALA A 118 18.33 42.43 -25.12
N PRO A 119 18.58 43.74 -25.33
CA PRO A 119 18.48 44.33 -26.66
C PRO A 119 19.42 43.60 -27.64
N PRO A 120 19.03 43.43 -28.92
CA PRO A 120 19.94 42.89 -29.91
C PRO A 120 21.17 43.80 -30.04
N LEU A 121 22.36 43.20 -29.98
CA LEU A 121 23.62 43.88 -30.26
C LEU A 121 23.60 44.33 -31.73
N ARG A 122 23.87 45.62 -31.98
CA ARG A 122 24.04 46.19 -33.32
C ARG A 122 25.45 45.96 -33.84
#